data_AF-A0AAW8NUG7-F1
#
_entry.id   AF-A0AAW8NUG7-F1
#
_cell.length_a   1.000
_cell.length_b   1.000
_cell.length_c   1.000
_cell.angle_alpha   90.00
_cell.angle_beta   90.00
_cell.angle_gamma   90.00
#
_symmetry.space_group_name_H-M   'P 1'
#
loop_
_entity.id
_entity.type
_entity.pdbx_description
1 polymer ?
#
loop_
_entity_poly.entity_id
_entity_poly.type
_entity_poly.pdbx_seq_one_letter_code
_entity_poly.pdbx_strand_id
1 'polypeptide(L)'
;MKAGSGIPLWIIALLAGLCLAVLAWTTFGFVVPFKHETGQAVLDTYFAGYDEAAVFHMQTLLDQNETAAKLLSAMYFGPELIFPALLTALLFLALLKLGPLGAWFGRSHPLVGQAIYLLPFVYGIADYGENISSLIAFGDSPSAGLAAQLLPWMTRLKFASLAISCIVLVRLAIARWLSPGRD
;
A
#
# COMPACT_ATOMS: atom_id res chain seq x y z
N MET A 1 10.05 -3.81 -32.81
CA MET A 1 10.51 -4.28 -31.48
C MET A 1 9.26 -4.73 -30.72
N LYS A 2 9.14 -6.02 -30.36
CA LYS A 2 7.99 -6.53 -29.60
C LYS A 2 8.02 -5.94 -28.18
N ALA A 3 7.36 -4.80 -27.98
CA ALA A 3 7.32 -4.09 -26.70
C ALA A 3 6.13 -4.56 -25.85
N GLY A 4 5.99 -5.87 -25.67
CA GLY A 4 5.26 -6.45 -24.56
C GLY A 4 6.32 -7.13 -23.70
N SER A 5 6.55 -6.66 -22.47
CA SER A 5 7.54 -7.28 -21.59
C SER A 5 7.30 -8.80 -21.57
N GLY A 6 8.35 -9.62 -21.64
CA GLY A 6 8.26 -11.08 -21.58
C GLY A 6 7.68 -11.65 -20.26
N ILE A 7 7.11 -10.80 -19.40
CA ILE A 7 6.45 -11.16 -18.15
C ILE A 7 5.19 -11.99 -18.45
N PRO A 8 5.18 -13.27 -18.07
CA PRO A 8 4.01 -14.12 -18.23
C PRO A 8 2.83 -13.59 -17.41
N LEU A 9 1.63 -13.62 -17.99
CA LEU A 9 0.41 -13.15 -17.31
C LEU A 9 0.13 -13.94 -16.02
N TRP A 10 0.47 -15.23 -15.98
CA TRP A 10 0.27 -16.08 -14.81
C TRP A 10 1.07 -15.59 -13.58
N ILE A 11 2.24 -14.95 -13.77
CA ILE A 11 3.02 -14.39 -12.64
C ILE A 11 2.24 -13.23 -12.01
N ILE A 12 1.68 -12.35 -12.83
CA ILE A 12 0.86 -11.23 -12.34
C ILE A 12 -0.41 -11.74 -11.66
N ALA A 13 -1.07 -12.74 -12.27
CA ALA A 13 -2.26 -13.35 -11.67
C ALA A 13 -1.94 -14.03 -10.33
N LEU A 14 -0.80 -14.72 -10.23
CA LEU A 14 -0.32 -15.34 -9.00
C LEU A 14 -0.03 -14.28 -7.93
N LEU A 15 0.68 -13.20 -8.27
CA LEU A 15 0.96 -12.10 -7.34
C LEU A 15 -0.31 -11.41 -6.87
N ALA A 16 -1.28 -11.19 -7.76
CA ALA A 16 -2.59 -10.68 -7.39
C ALA A 16 -3.32 -11.64 -6.43
N GLY A 17 -3.29 -12.95 -6.70
CA GLY A 17 -3.84 -13.97 -5.81
C GLY A 17 -3.18 -13.96 -4.43
N LEU A 18 -1.84 -13.82 -4.37
CA LEU A 18 -1.10 -13.71 -3.12
C LEU A 18 -1.44 -12.42 -2.37
N CYS A 19 -1.55 -11.27 -3.06
CA CYS A 19 -1.99 -10.02 -2.45
C CYS A 19 -3.38 -10.18 -1.83
N LEU A 20 -4.33 -10.80 -2.55
CA LEU A 20 -5.68 -11.05 -2.03
C LEU A 20 -5.68 -12.01 -0.84
N ALA A 21 -4.84 -13.05 -0.85
CA ALA A 21 -4.71 -13.98 0.26
C ALA A 21 -4.15 -13.30 1.51
N VAL A 22 -3.11 -12.46 1.37
CA VAL A 22 -2.53 -11.72 2.50
C VAL A 22 -3.48 -10.62 2.98
N LEU A 23 -4.20 -9.94 2.07
CA LEU A 23 -5.23 -8.98 2.44
C LEU A 23 -6.37 -9.65 3.23
N ALA A 24 -6.80 -10.83 2.81
CA ALA A 24 -7.79 -11.62 3.54
C ALA A 24 -7.24 -12.04 4.92
N TRP A 25 -5.98 -12.47 5.01
CA TRP A 25 -5.35 -12.79 6.28
C TRP A 25 -5.29 -11.57 7.22
N THR A 26 -4.91 -10.40 6.70
CA THR A 26 -4.92 -9.13 7.44
C THR A 26 -6.32 -8.81 7.96
N THR A 27 -7.31 -8.87 7.06
CA THR A 27 -8.68 -8.45 7.35
C THR A 27 -9.34 -9.38 8.37
N PHE A 28 -9.34 -10.68 8.11
CA PHE A 28 -10.04 -11.65 8.94
C PHE A 28 -9.24 -12.11 10.16
N GLY A 29 -7.90 -12.10 10.06
CA GLY A 29 -7.01 -12.49 11.15
C GLY A 29 -6.78 -11.37 12.17
N PHE A 30 -6.88 -10.10 11.76
CA PHE A 30 -6.51 -8.98 12.62
C PHE A 30 -7.52 -7.83 12.60
N VAL A 31 -7.84 -7.23 11.46
CA VAL A 31 -8.70 -6.02 11.43
C VAL A 31 -10.09 -6.27 12.02
N VAL A 32 -10.73 -7.39 11.65
CA VAL A 32 -12.06 -7.76 12.17
C VAL A 32 -12.01 -8.07 13.67
N PRO A 33 -11.09 -8.94 14.16
CA PRO A 33 -10.89 -9.13 15.61
C PRO A 33 -10.59 -7.84 16.37
N PHE A 34 -9.71 -6.98 15.87
CA PHE A 34 -9.39 -5.70 16.49
C PHE A 34 -10.64 -4.85 16.69
N LYS A 35 -11.47 -4.74 15.65
CA LYS A 35 -12.73 -3.99 15.71
C LYS A 35 -13.73 -4.64 16.67
N HIS A 36 -13.75 -5.96 16.77
CA HIS A 36 -14.59 -6.67 17.73
C HIS A 36 -14.18 -6.37 19.17
N GLU A 37 -12.87 -6.36 19.46
CA GLU A 37 -12.34 -6.13 20.80
C GLU A 37 -12.43 -4.66 21.25
N THR A 38 -12.29 -3.72 20.31
CA THR A 38 -12.11 -2.29 20.65
C THR A 38 -13.31 -1.42 20.26
N GLY A 39 -14.21 -1.92 19.42
CA GLY A 39 -15.27 -1.14 18.78
C GLY A 39 -14.79 -0.13 17.74
N GLN A 40 -13.47 0.03 17.56
CA GLN A 40 -12.84 1.00 16.68
C GLN A 40 -12.17 0.33 15.49
N ALA A 41 -12.05 1.07 14.38
CA ALA A 41 -11.28 0.61 13.24
C ALA A 41 -9.78 0.88 13.45
N VAL A 42 -8.93 -0.01 12.93
CA VAL A 42 -7.48 0.20 12.91
C VAL A 42 -7.15 1.41 12.02
N LEU A 43 -6.20 2.25 12.44
CA LEU A 43 -5.84 3.48 11.71
C LEU A 43 -5.44 3.24 10.25
N ASP A 44 -4.81 2.10 9.96
CA ASP A 44 -4.42 1.65 8.63
C ASP A 44 -5.59 1.56 7.62
N THR A 45 -6.83 1.46 8.12
CA THR A 45 -8.05 1.37 7.28
C THR A 45 -8.65 2.73 6.92
N TYR A 46 -8.10 3.83 7.44
CA TYR A 46 -8.60 5.18 7.23
C TYR A 46 -8.08 5.71 5.88
N PHE A 47 -8.73 5.34 4.80
CA PHE A 47 -8.36 5.74 3.42
C PHE A 47 -8.30 7.25 3.19
N ALA A 48 -9.10 8.04 3.93
CA ALA A 48 -9.08 9.51 3.87
C ALA A 48 -7.88 10.12 4.62
N GLY A 49 -7.08 9.29 5.27
CA GLY A 49 -6.10 9.70 6.26
C GLY A 49 -6.74 10.05 7.60
N TYR A 50 -5.88 10.39 8.55
CA TYR A 50 -6.24 10.81 9.91
C TYR A 50 -5.27 11.92 10.37
N ASP A 51 -5.47 12.44 11.57
CA ASP A 51 -4.62 13.45 12.19
C ASP A 51 -3.94 12.90 13.46
N GLU A 52 -3.09 13.72 14.08
CA GLU A 52 -2.38 13.33 15.31
C GLU A 52 -3.34 13.02 16.46
N ALA A 53 -4.49 13.69 16.54
CA ALA A 53 -5.50 13.44 17.56
C ALA A 53 -6.04 12.00 17.49
N ALA A 54 -6.28 11.48 16.28
CA ALA A 54 -6.65 10.08 16.09
C ALA A 54 -5.54 9.11 16.56
N VAL A 55 -4.27 9.47 16.38
CA VAL A 55 -3.13 8.67 16.86
C VAL A 55 -3.09 8.64 18.38
N PHE A 56 -3.24 9.78 19.05
CA PHE A 56 -3.28 9.85 20.52
C PHE A 56 -4.48 9.09 21.11
N HIS A 57 -5.63 9.14 20.43
CA HIS A 57 -6.78 8.35 20.82
C HIS A 57 -6.49 6.85 20.72
N MET A 58 -5.84 6.40 19.64
CA MET A 58 -5.44 5.01 19.47
C MET A 58 -4.40 4.58 20.52
N GLN A 59 -3.39 5.43 20.84
CA GLN A 59 -2.44 5.15 21.92
C GLN A 59 -3.16 4.90 23.26
N THR A 60 -4.07 5.79 23.63
CA THR A 60 -4.85 5.67 24.87
C THR A 60 -5.66 4.36 24.90
N LEU A 61 -6.25 3.98 23.77
CA LEU A 61 -7.03 2.75 23.63
C LEU A 61 -6.15 1.50 23.78
N LEU A 62 -4.97 1.50 23.18
CA LEU A 62 -4.04 0.37 23.23
C LEU A 62 -3.38 0.22 24.61
N ASP A 63 -3.09 1.32 25.29
CA ASP A 63 -2.60 1.31 26.69
C ASP A 63 -3.62 0.68 27.65
N GLN A 64 -4.91 0.85 27.36
CA GLN A 64 -6.01 0.30 28.16
C GLN A 64 -6.39 -1.14 27.76
N ASN A 65 -5.94 -1.61 26.60
CA ASN A 65 -6.33 -2.92 26.06
C ASN A 65 -5.11 -3.66 25.48
N GLU A 66 -4.45 -4.42 26.35
CA GLU A 66 -3.26 -5.22 26.00
C GLU A 66 -3.53 -6.23 24.87
N THR A 67 -4.74 -6.79 24.80
CA THR A 67 -5.13 -7.72 23.72
C THR A 67 -5.12 -7.01 22.38
N ALA A 68 -5.72 -5.82 22.30
CA ALA A 68 -5.72 -5.00 21.09
C ALA A 68 -4.29 -4.60 20.67
N ALA A 69 -3.44 -4.22 21.63
CA ALA A 69 -2.04 -3.88 21.37
C ALA A 69 -1.25 -5.06 20.79
N LYS A 70 -1.40 -6.26 21.38
CA LYS A 70 -0.76 -7.49 20.87
C LYS A 70 -1.26 -7.85 19.48
N LEU A 71 -2.56 -7.70 19.24
CA LEU A 71 -3.18 -8.03 17.98
C LEU A 71 -2.71 -7.08 16.86
N LEU A 72 -2.61 -5.78 17.14
CA LEU A 72 -2.05 -4.79 16.23
C LEU A 72 -0.57 -5.06 15.93
N SER A 73 0.24 -5.33 16.97
CA SER A 73 1.65 -5.68 16.79
C SER A 73 1.84 -6.95 15.94
N ALA A 74 1.03 -7.98 16.21
CA ALA A 74 1.06 -9.23 15.44
C ALA A 74 0.64 -9.04 13.97
N MET A 75 -0.26 -8.08 13.68
CA MET A 75 -0.61 -7.69 12.32
C MET A 75 0.61 -7.12 11.58
N TYR A 76 1.34 -6.18 12.21
CA TYR A 76 2.54 -5.55 11.64
C TYR A 76 3.71 -6.52 11.43
N PHE A 77 3.92 -7.47 12.36
CA PHE A 77 4.95 -8.50 12.22
C PHE A 77 4.54 -9.71 11.37
N GLY A 78 3.26 -9.79 10.98
CA GLY A 78 2.70 -10.89 10.21
C GLY A 78 2.40 -10.47 8.76
N PRO A 79 1.12 -10.33 8.39
CA PRO A 79 0.74 -10.07 7.01
C PRO A 79 1.23 -8.71 6.48
N GLU A 80 1.25 -7.66 7.31
CA GLU A 80 1.68 -6.31 6.90
C GLU A 80 3.20 -6.21 6.67
N LEU A 81 3.97 -7.21 7.09
CA LEU A 81 5.38 -7.31 6.69
C LEU A 81 5.53 -7.76 5.23
N ILE A 82 4.58 -8.56 4.73
CA ILE A 82 4.65 -9.23 3.42
C ILE A 82 3.83 -8.46 2.38
N PHE A 83 2.66 -7.96 2.76
CA PHE A 83 1.70 -7.33 1.87
C PHE A 83 2.29 -6.16 1.06
N PRO A 84 3.04 -5.21 1.67
CA PRO A 84 3.53 -4.04 0.94
C PRO A 84 4.52 -4.43 -0.16
N ALA A 85 5.39 -5.41 0.09
CA ALA A 85 6.32 -5.95 -0.91
C ALA A 85 5.57 -6.63 -2.06
N LEU A 86 4.57 -7.47 -1.75
CA LEU A 86 3.77 -8.14 -2.77
C LEU A 86 3.00 -7.13 -3.64
N LEU A 87 2.36 -6.15 -3.03
CA LEU A 87 1.58 -5.15 -3.75
C LEU A 87 2.48 -4.23 -4.57
N THR A 88 3.64 -3.82 -4.03
CA THR A 88 4.67 -3.08 -4.79
C THR A 88 5.12 -3.86 -6.02
N ALA A 89 5.44 -5.14 -5.87
CA ALA A 89 5.86 -6.00 -6.98
C ALA A 89 4.73 -6.16 -8.02
N LEU A 90 3.48 -6.36 -7.57
CA LEU A 90 2.33 -6.45 -8.46
C LEU A 90 2.14 -5.18 -9.28
N LEU A 91 2.12 -4.01 -8.63
CA LEU A 91 1.95 -2.71 -9.30
C LEU A 91 3.08 -2.45 -10.30
N PHE A 92 4.32 -2.70 -9.90
CA PHE A 92 5.49 -2.49 -10.75
C PHE A 92 5.49 -3.41 -11.98
N LEU A 93 5.26 -4.72 -11.78
CA LEU A 93 5.22 -5.68 -12.90
C LEU A 93 4.02 -5.44 -13.82
N ALA A 94 2.89 -5.01 -13.29
CA ALA A 94 1.72 -4.62 -14.09
C ALA A 94 2.05 -3.40 -14.98
N LEU A 95 2.74 -2.39 -14.43
CA LEU A 95 3.20 -1.23 -15.21
C LEU A 95 4.20 -1.64 -16.31
N LEU A 96 5.15 -2.53 -15.99
CA LEU A 96 6.11 -3.04 -16.99
C LEU A 96 5.42 -3.83 -18.10
N LYS A 97 4.42 -4.65 -17.77
CA LYS A 97 3.68 -5.47 -18.74
C LYS A 97 2.83 -4.62 -19.69
N LEU A 98 2.21 -3.56 -19.20
CA LEU A 98 1.39 -2.67 -20.02
C LEU A 98 2.21 -1.80 -20.97
N GLY A 99 3.54 -1.76 -20.81
CA GLY A 99 4.49 -1.20 -21.78
C GLY A 99 4.82 0.28 -21.54
N PRO A 100 5.62 0.90 -22.44
CA PRO A 100 6.16 2.23 -22.23
C PRO A 100 5.06 3.30 -22.24
N LEU A 101 4.92 4.04 -21.14
CA LEU A 101 3.99 5.16 -20.98
C LEU A 101 4.14 6.24 -22.07
N GLY A 102 5.34 6.37 -22.65
CA GLY A 102 5.69 7.40 -23.62
C GLY A 102 4.92 7.33 -24.95
N ALA A 103 4.39 6.17 -25.34
CA ALA A 103 3.54 6.07 -26.53
C ALA A 103 2.09 6.54 -26.27
N TRP A 104 1.64 6.49 -25.02
CA TRP A 104 0.22 6.64 -24.64
C TRP A 104 -0.11 7.98 -23.99
N PHE A 105 0.90 8.68 -23.48
CA PHE A 105 0.78 9.99 -22.84
C PHE A 105 1.15 11.17 -23.77
N GLY A 106 1.23 10.95 -25.08
CA GLY A 106 1.65 11.95 -26.06
C GLY A 106 3.13 12.34 -25.92
N ARG A 107 3.50 13.61 -26.23
CA ARG A 107 4.83 14.19 -25.96
C ARG A 107 5.06 14.41 -24.46
N SER A 108 4.85 13.39 -23.64
CA SER A 108 5.20 13.48 -22.22
C SER A 108 6.71 13.43 -22.05
N HIS A 109 7.23 14.33 -21.22
CA HIS A 109 8.67 14.42 -20.96
C HIS A 109 9.18 13.08 -20.41
N PRO A 110 10.33 12.56 -20.88
CA PRO A 110 10.83 11.24 -20.48
C PRO A 110 10.96 11.05 -18.96
N LEU A 111 11.22 12.13 -18.21
CA LEU A 111 11.26 12.13 -16.75
C LEU A 111 9.92 11.75 -16.09
N VAL A 112 8.78 12.15 -16.68
CA VAL A 112 7.45 11.83 -16.13
C VAL A 112 7.18 10.34 -16.25
N GLY A 113 7.58 9.72 -17.36
CA GLY A 113 7.49 8.27 -17.53
C GLY A 113 8.32 7.52 -16.50
N GLN A 114 9.55 7.97 -16.22
CA GLN A 114 10.41 7.38 -15.19
C GLN A 114 9.83 7.54 -13.78
N ALA A 115 9.31 8.73 -13.45
CA ALA A 115 8.70 8.99 -12.14
C ALA A 115 7.51 8.06 -11.85
N ILE A 116 6.71 7.72 -12.86
CA ILE A 116 5.57 6.81 -12.69
C ILE A 116 6.03 5.40 -12.30
N TYR A 117 7.14 4.90 -12.85
CA TYR A 117 7.69 3.60 -12.46
C TYR A 117 8.24 3.58 -11.03
N LEU A 118 8.48 4.75 -10.43
CA LEU A 118 8.90 4.87 -9.02
C LEU A 118 7.70 4.85 -8.06
N LEU A 119 6.48 5.14 -8.50
CA LEU A 119 5.30 5.22 -7.63
C LEU A 119 5.02 3.94 -6.83
N PRO A 120 5.14 2.71 -7.39
CA PRO A 120 4.99 1.49 -6.59
C PRO A 120 5.98 1.42 -5.43
N PHE A 121 7.22 1.89 -5.61
CA PHE A 121 8.23 1.89 -4.56
C PHE A 121 7.97 2.97 -3.51
N VAL A 122 7.46 4.14 -3.92
CA VAL A 122 6.99 5.16 -2.98
C VAL A 122 5.86 4.60 -2.11
N TYR A 123 4.92 3.86 -2.69
CA TYR A 123 3.88 3.14 -1.95
C TYR A 123 4.50 2.17 -0.93
N GLY A 124 5.35 1.24 -1.37
CA GLY A 124 5.92 0.22 -0.48
C GLY A 124 6.77 0.82 0.65
N ILE A 125 7.56 1.85 0.37
CA ILE A 125 8.36 2.55 1.40
C ILE A 125 7.46 3.28 2.39
N ALA A 126 6.40 3.96 1.91
CA ALA A 126 5.48 4.67 2.78
C ALA A 126 4.69 3.71 3.68
N ASP A 127 4.30 2.55 3.16
CA ASP A 127 3.59 1.51 3.90
C ASP A 127 4.48 0.88 4.99
N TYR A 128 5.71 0.50 4.66
CA TYR A 128 6.68 0.08 5.69
C TYR A 128 7.00 1.19 6.69
N GLY A 129 7.07 2.44 6.24
CA GLY A 129 7.27 3.61 7.10
C GLY A 129 6.12 3.80 8.08
N GLU A 130 4.88 3.61 7.64
CA GLU A 130 3.69 3.60 8.50
C GLU A 130 3.76 2.47 9.51
N ASN A 131 4.04 1.22 9.09
CA ASN A 131 4.12 0.07 9.99
C ASN A 131 5.18 0.26 11.08
N ILE A 132 6.37 0.74 10.70
CA ILE A 132 7.44 1.05 11.65
C ILE A 132 7.02 2.19 12.59
N SER A 133 6.41 3.25 12.06
CA SER A 133 5.95 4.38 12.86
C SER A 133 4.84 3.96 13.82
N SER A 134 3.92 3.09 13.43
CA SER A 134 2.89 2.50 14.29
C SER A 134 3.50 1.70 15.43
N LEU A 135 4.47 0.83 15.13
CA LEU A 135 5.15 0.04 16.16
C LEU A 135 5.89 0.92 17.18
N ILE A 136 6.48 2.04 16.73
CA ILE A 136 7.17 2.99 17.61
C ILE A 136 6.17 3.87 18.38
N ALA A 137 5.11 4.33 17.73
CA ALA A 137 4.10 5.22 18.31
C ALA A 137 3.23 4.51 19.34
N PHE A 138 2.90 3.24 19.12
CA PHE A 138 2.06 2.45 20.02
C PHE A 138 2.86 1.54 20.98
N GLY A 139 4.19 1.65 20.96
CA GLY A 139 5.07 0.99 21.91
C GLY A 139 5.60 1.95 22.98
N ASP A 140 6.37 1.41 23.92
CA ASP A 140 6.98 2.18 25.01
C ASP A 140 8.33 2.81 24.58
N SER A 141 8.29 3.62 23.52
CA SER A 141 9.49 4.22 22.93
C SER A 141 9.60 5.72 23.23
N PRO A 142 10.79 6.25 23.56
CA PRO A 142 11.02 7.69 23.71
C PRO A 142 10.70 8.50 22.44
N SER A 143 10.70 7.86 21.27
CA SER A 143 10.36 8.48 19.99
C SER A 143 8.89 8.36 19.59
N ALA A 144 8.01 7.86 20.48
CA ALA A 144 6.58 7.65 20.18
C ALA A 144 5.89 8.94 19.69
N GLY A 145 6.21 10.10 20.29
CA GLY A 145 5.65 11.38 19.86
C GLY A 145 6.05 11.80 18.44
N LEU A 146 7.31 11.55 18.04
CA LEU A 146 7.76 11.82 16.66
C LEU A 146 7.12 10.84 15.66
N ALA A 147 7.01 9.58 16.04
CA ALA A 147 6.36 8.57 15.21
C ALA A 147 4.85 8.86 15.02
N ALA A 148 4.19 9.38 16.05
CA ALA A 148 2.80 9.80 15.99
C ALA A 148 2.57 10.96 14.99
N GLN A 149 3.51 11.89 14.88
CA GLN A 149 3.46 12.97 13.89
C GLN A 149 3.75 12.47 12.47
N LEU A 150 4.61 11.46 12.33
CA LEU A 150 5.01 10.90 11.04
C LEU A 150 3.92 10.02 10.42
N LEU A 151 3.16 9.31 11.26
CA LEU A 151 2.10 8.36 10.86
C LEU A 151 1.12 8.92 9.83
N PRO A 152 0.42 10.05 10.08
CA PRO A 152 -0.50 10.65 9.11
C PRO A 152 0.14 10.93 7.74
N TRP A 153 1.41 11.34 7.72
CA TRP A 153 2.13 11.63 6.49
C TRP A 153 2.44 10.36 5.70
N MET A 154 2.86 9.29 6.38
CA MET A 154 3.11 8.00 5.75
C MET A 154 1.84 7.40 5.17
N THR A 155 0.73 7.39 5.92
CA THR A 155 -0.57 6.93 5.42
C THR A 155 -1.04 7.72 4.19
N ARG A 156 -0.90 9.06 4.21
CA ARG A 156 -1.25 9.91 3.06
C ARG A 156 -0.38 9.60 1.83
N LEU A 157 0.93 9.45 2.02
CA LEU A 157 1.86 9.14 0.93
C LEU A 157 1.59 7.75 0.34
N LYS A 158 1.31 6.76 1.20
CA LYS A 158 0.90 5.40 0.83
C LYS A 158 -0.33 5.44 -0.07
N PHE A 159 -1.43 6.04 0.39
CA PHE A 159 -2.67 6.04 -0.37
C PHE A 159 -2.61 6.90 -1.63
N ALA A 160 -1.89 8.04 -1.59
CA ALA A 160 -1.72 8.87 -2.78
C ALA A 160 -0.94 8.13 -3.88
N SER A 161 0.19 7.52 -3.54
CA SER A 161 1.00 6.75 -4.50
C SER A 161 0.27 5.51 -5.03
N LEU A 162 -0.47 4.81 -4.17
CA LEU A 162 -1.34 3.69 -4.58
C LEU A 162 -2.44 4.15 -5.54
N ALA A 163 -3.16 5.22 -5.21
CA ALA A 163 -4.23 5.76 -6.04
C ALA A 163 -3.72 6.17 -7.43
N ILE A 164 -2.60 6.90 -7.49
CA ILE A 164 -1.99 7.30 -8.77
C ILE A 164 -1.56 6.06 -9.57
N SER A 165 -0.94 5.07 -8.91
CA SER A 165 -0.55 3.81 -9.56
C SER A 165 -1.74 3.09 -10.18
N CYS A 166 -2.85 2.95 -9.44
CA CYS A 166 -4.09 2.35 -9.92
C CYS A 166 -4.70 3.12 -11.09
N ILE A 167 -4.78 4.46 -11.01
CA ILE A 167 -5.31 5.31 -12.08
C ILE A 167 -4.49 5.12 -13.36
N VAL A 168 -3.16 5.12 -13.25
CA VAL A 168 -2.26 4.89 -14.40
C VAL A 168 -2.45 3.50 -14.99
N LEU A 169 -2.50 2.46 -14.17
CA LEU A 169 -2.72 1.08 -14.61
C LEU A 169 -4.05 0.92 -15.35
N VAL A 170 -5.14 1.43 -14.78
CA VAL A 170 -6.48 1.40 -15.39
C VAL A 170 -6.47 2.13 -16.73
N ARG A 171 -5.87 3.33 -16.77
CA ARG A 171 -5.77 4.11 -18.01
C ARG A 171 -5.00 3.36 -19.09
N LEU A 172 -3.87 2.75 -18.76
CA LEU A 172 -3.08 1.96 -19.69
C LEU A 172 -3.82 0.70 -20.16
N ALA A 173 -4.52 0.01 -19.25
CA ALA A 173 -5.32 -1.17 -19.58
C ALA A 173 -6.46 -0.83 -20.55
N ILE A 174 -7.21 0.25 -20.27
CA ILE A 174 -8.28 0.75 -21.16
C ILE A 174 -7.70 1.13 -22.53
N ALA A 175 -6.58 1.87 -22.55
CA ALA A 175 -5.98 2.30 -23.80
C ALA A 175 -5.51 1.12 -24.66
N ARG A 176 -4.92 0.09 -24.05
CA ARG A 176 -4.55 -1.16 -24.72
C ARG A 176 -5.77 -1.92 -25.25
N TRP A 177 -6.86 -1.96 -24.48
CA TRP A 177 -8.11 -2.60 -24.90
C TRP A 177 -8.78 -1.87 -26.07
N LEU A 178 -8.72 -0.54 -26.10
CA LEU A 178 -9.27 0.28 -27.18
C LEU A 178 -8.40 0.33 -28.45
N SER A 179 -7.17 -0.19 -28.42
CA SER A 179 -6.27 -0.22 -29.59
C SER A 179 -5.62 -1.60 -29.77
N PRO A 180 -6.39 -2.65 -30.12
CA PRO A 180 -5.90 -4.03 -30.16
C PRO A 180 -4.92 -4.39 -31.30
N GLY A 181 -4.40 -3.41 -32.07
CA GLY A 181 -3.79 -3.68 -33.39
C GLY A 181 -2.50 -2.94 -33.72
N ARG A 182 -1.76 -2.42 -32.73
CA ARG A 182 -0.42 -1.83 -32.93
C ARG A 182 0.64 -2.64 -32.19
N ASP A 183 0.83 -3.88 -32.63
CA ASP A 183 1.99 -4.72 -32.28
C ASP A 183 2.86 -4.94 -33.52
#